data_AF-A0A069DXT2-F1
#
_entry.id   AF-A0A069DXT2-F1
#
_cell.length_a   1.000
_cell.length_b   1.000
_cell.length_c   1.000
_cell.angle_alpha   90.00
_cell.angle_beta   90.00
_cell.angle_gamma   90.00
#
_symmetry.space_group_name_H-M   'P 1'
#
loop_
_entity.id
_entity.type
_entity.pdbx_description
1 polymer ?
#
loop_
_entity_poly.entity_id
_entity_poly.type
_entity_poly.pdbx_seq_one_letter_code
_entity_poly.pdbx_strand_id
1 'polypeptide(L)'
;MLESFVEKFQYVQDGISSSFRGLTLGEPLKPKEPLNFEAGCAILSKYQDAWEELHSFGEANAQLARDIDLEIGRIYHCFLHEKRNWETFQREFTNLEKMKTEAETVVNTLGDLRSMCSDIEEALIKLENLIEIQEYYKNEAQEKIKLSNYRVDKLMNLDAYRELLAEEHSAKVQEMEKAEMVVRQSKQDVYQAKFREDLEVYKRTGVIPQAETPRPSDPQKLEEVTIDGDVQDLEQYLQS
;
A
#
# COMPACT_ATOMS: atom_id res chain seq x y z
N MET A 1 -111.61 -90.26 -52.22
CA MET A 1 -111.34 -89.67 -50.88
C MET A 1 -111.24 -90.71 -49.78
N LEU A 2 -112.11 -91.73 -49.73
CA LEU A 2 -112.04 -92.82 -48.75
C LEU A 2 -110.78 -93.71 -48.91
N GLU A 3 -110.34 -94.00 -50.14
CA GLU A 3 -109.10 -94.78 -50.40
C GLU A 3 -107.85 -94.11 -49.81
N SER A 4 -107.74 -92.78 -49.91
CA SER A 4 -106.64 -92.02 -49.28
C SER A 4 -106.65 -92.13 -47.75
N PHE A 5 -107.85 -92.26 -47.16
CA PHE A 5 -107.98 -92.43 -45.71
C PHE A 5 -107.61 -93.85 -45.28
N VAL A 6 -107.99 -94.86 -46.08
CA VAL A 6 -107.61 -96.27 -45.85
C VAL A 6 -106.11 -96.45 -46.03
N GLU A 7 -105.50 -95.91 -47.08
CA GLU A 7 -104.04 -95.94 -47.27
C GLU A 7 -103.29 -95.24 -46.13
N LYS A 8 -103.79 -94.09 -45.66
CA LYS A 8 -103.22 -93.41 -44.50
C LYS A 8 -103.38 -94.24 -43.22
N PHE A 9 -104.50 -94.92 -43.05
CA PHE A 9 -104.72 -95.80 -41.89
C PHE A 9 -103.83 -97.04 -41.97
N GLN A 10 -103.66 -97.63 -43.15
CA GLN A 10 -102.73 -98.74 -43.41
C GLN A 10 -101.29 -98.30 -43.14
N TYR A 11 -100.89 -97.11 -43.60
CA TYR A 11 -99.57 -96.55 -43.38
C TYR A 11 -99.30 -96.28 -41.90
N VAL A 12 -100.29 -95.79 -41.16
CA VAL A 12 -100.20 -95.61 -39.71
C VAL A 12 -100.20 -96.96 -38.99
N GLN A 13 -100.99 -97.93 -39.44
CA GLN A 13 -101.06 -99.28 -38.86
C GLN A 13 -99.76 -100.05 -39.10
N ASP A 14 -99.13 -99.93 -40.27
CA ASP A 14 -97.83 -100.48 -40.59
C ASP A 14 -96.70 -99.71 -39.88
N GLY A 15 -96.85 -98.39 -39.71
CA GLY A 15 -95.96 -97.56 -38.90
C GLY A 15 -95.97 -97.96 -37.42
N ILE A 16 -97.16 -98.19 -36.85
CA ILE A 16 -97.32 -98.65 -35.47
C ILE A 16 -96.89 -100.11 -35.34
N SER A 17 -97.26 -100.98 -36.29
CA SER A 17 -96.87 -102.39 -36.27
C SER A 17 -95.37 -102.59 -36.46
N SER A 18 -94.68 -101.76 -37.26
CA SER A 18 -93.22 -101.80 -37.37
C SER A 18 -92.53 -101.26 -36.11
N SER A 19 -93.08 -100.20 -35.50
CA SER A 19 -92.61 -99.66 -34.22
C SER A 19 -92.74 -100.67 -33.07
N PHE A 20 -93.84 -101.42 -33.00
CA PHE A 20 -94.04 -102.47 -31.99
C PHE A 20 -93.28 -103.76 -32.28
N ARG A 21 -92.97 -104.07 -33.56
CA ARG A 21 -92.13 -105.23 -33.91
C ARG A 21 -90.70 -105.11 -33.34
N GLY A 22 -90.22 -103.89 -33.06
CA GLY A 22 -88.98 -103.64 -32.31
C GLY A 22 -89.10 -103.72 -30.78
N LEU A 23 -90.32 -103.88 -30.22
CA LEU A 23 -90.60 -103.92 -28.78
C LEU A 23 -91.15 -105.28 -28.30
N THR A 24 -91.62 -106.13 -29.22
CA THR A 24 -92.18 -107.45 -28.90
C THR A 24 -91.42 -108.55 -29.64
N LEU A 25 -90.71 -109.37 -28.86
CA LEU A 25 -89.73 -110.42 -29.20
C LEU A 25 -88.31 -109.90 -28.97
N GLY A 26 -87.66 -110.49 -27.96
CA GLY A 26 -86.31 -110.15 -27.53
C GLY A 26 -85.30 -110.25 -28.68
N GLU A 27 -85.06 -109.13 -29.36
CA GLU A 27 -83.78 -108.88 -29.96
C GLU A 27 -82.75 -108.86 -28.82
N PRO A 28 -81.65 -109.61 -28.91
CA PRO A 28 -80.58 -109.49 -27.93
C PRO A 28 -80.15 -108.03 -27.96
N LEU A 29 -80.23 -107.36 -26.80
CA LEU A 29 -79.59 -106.07 -26.59
C LEU A 29 -78.23 -106.12 -27.29
N LYS A 30 -78.04 -105.33 -28.35
CA LYS A 30 -76.69 -105.07 -28.88
C LYS A 30 -75.84 -104.78 -27.64
N PRO A 31 -74.71 -105.47 -27.44
CA PRO A 31 -73.95 -105.32 -26.22
C PRO A 31 -73.77 -103.82 -26.01
N LYS A 32 -74.28 -103.30 -24.89
CA LYS A 32 -73.98 -101.93 -24.44
C LYS A 32 -72.48 -101.79 -24.68
N GLU A 33 -72.07 -100.87 -25.56
CA GLU A 33 -70.66 -100.54 -25.68
C GLU A 33 -70.15 -100.42 -24.25
N PRO A 34 -69.09 -101.16 -23.88
CA PRO A 34 -68.69 -101.26 -22.49
C PRO A 34 -68.55 -99.83 -21.98
N LEU A 35 -69.41 -99.47 -21.02
CA LEU A 35 -69.37 -98.14 -20.43
C LEU A 35 -67.95 -98.01 -19.90
N ASN A 36 -67.16 -97.12 -20.49
CA ASN A 36 -65.75 -97.03 -20.13
C ASN A 36 -65.69 -96.33 -18.76
N PHE A 37 -65.83 -97.11 -17.70
CA PHE A 37 -65.75 -96.64 -16.32
C PHE A 37 -64.37 -96.03 -16.01
N GLU A 38 -63.35 -96.30 -16.83
CA GLU A 38 -62.00 -95.73 -16.75
C GLU A 38 -61.87 -94.37 -17.46
N ALA A 39 -62.83 -93.95 -18.29
CA ALA A 39 -62.77 -92.65 -18.98
C ALA A 39 -62.71 -91.47 -17.99
N GLY A 40 -63.41 -91.58 -16.86
CA GLY A 40 -63.33 -90.59 -15.78
C GLY A 40 -61.94 -90.52 -15.13
N CYS A 41 -61.31 -91.68 -14.91
CA CYS A 41 -59.95 -91.76 -14.37
C CYS A 41 -58.91 -91.20 -15.35
N ALA A 42 -59.02 -91.50 -16.65
CA ALA A 42 -58.13 -90.99 -17.68
C ALA A 42 -58.23 -89.47 -17.83
N ILE A 43 -59.45 -88.92 -17.76
CA ILE A 43 -59.67 -87.47 -17.78
C ILE A 43 -59.07 -86.82 -16.53
N LEU A 44 -59.31 -87.40 -15.35
CA LEU A 44 -58.76 -86.87 -14.10
C LEU A 44 -57.23 -86.88 -14.11
N SER A 45 -56.60 -87.98 -14.52
CA SER A 45 -55.14 -88.08 -14.63
C SER A 45 -54.58 -87.02 -15.57
N LYS A 46 -55.18 -86.84 -16.76
CA LYS A 46 -54.75 -85.81 -17.71
C LYS A 46 -54.77 -84.40 -17.10
N TYR A 47 -55.84 -84.06 -16.38
CA TYR A 47 -55.95 -82.74 -15.76
C TYR A 47 -55.06 -82.59 -14.52
N GLN A 48 -54.81 -83.69 -13.80
CA GLN A 48 -53.86 -83.71 -12.68
C GLN A 48 -52.42 -83.50 -13.17
N ASP A 49 -52.00 -84.21 -14.21
CA ASP A 49 -50.67 -84.07 -14.82
C ASP A 49 -50.48 -82.66 -15.39
N ALA A 50 -51.49 -82.13 -16.10
CA ALA A 50 -51.46 -80.76 -16.64
C ALA A 50 -51.43 -79.70 -15.52
N TRP A 51 -52.11 -79.95 -14.40
CA TRP A 51 -52.07 -79.06 -13.24
C TRP A 51 -50.70 -79.10 -12.56
N GLU A 52 -50.11 -80.29 -12.38
CA GLU A 52 -48.79 -80.47 -11.80
C GLU A 52 -47.71 -79.76 -12.63
N GLU A 53 -47.76 -79.92 -13.95
CA GLU A 53 -46.86 -79.24 -14.87
C GLU A 53 -47.02 -77.71 -14.79
N LEU A 54 -48.25 -77.21 -14.83
CA LEU A 54 -48.53 -75.77 -14.71
C LEU A 54 -48.09 -75.21 -13.36
N HIS A 55 -48.30 -75.95 -12.28
CA HIS A 55 -47.90 -75.55 -10.94
C HIS A 55 -46.38 -75.48 -10.81
N SER A 56 -45.68 -76.51 -11.30
CA SER A 56 -44.21 -76.56 -11.34
C SER A 56 -43.62 -75.37 -12.13
N PHE A 57 -44.17 -75.07 -13.32
CA PHE A 57 -43.75 -73.88 -14.07
C PHE A 57 -44.09 -72.57 -13.35
N GLY A 58 -45.23 -72.51 -12.67
CA GLY A 58 -45.62 -71.36 -11.86
C GLY A 58 -44.63 -71.10 -10.72
N GLU A 59 -44.23 -72.14 -9.98
CA GLU A 59 -43.25 -72.04 -8.90
C GLU A 59 -41.86 -71.64 -9.42
N ALA A 60 -41.40 -72.26 -10.51
CA ALA A 60 -40.11 -71.92 -11.12
C ALA A 60 -40.08 -70.46 -11.61
N ASN A 61 -41.15 -69.99 -12.25
CA ASN A 61 -41.26 -68.60 -12.70
C ASN A 61 -41.34 -67.62 -11.52
N ALA A 62 -42.05 -67.98 -10.44
CA ALA A 62 -42.11 -67.17 -9.22
C ALA A 62 -40.75 -67.09 -8.50
N GLN A 63 -39.94 -68.14 -8.56
CA GLN A 63 -38.56 -68.11 -8.04
C GLN A 63 -37.68 -67.20 -8.90
N LEU A 64 -37.73 -67.35 -10.22
CA LEU A 64 -36.93 -66.52 -11.15
C LEU A 64 -37.30 -65.04 -11.05
N ALA A 65 -38.58 -64.71 -10.89
CA ALA A 65 -39.03 -63.34 -10.64
C ALA A 65 -38.48 -62.77 -9.32
N ARG A 66 -38.42 -63.57 -8.25
CA ARG A 66 -37.82 -63.17 -6.97
C ARG A 66 -36.32 -62.92 -7.10
N ASP A 67 -35.60 -63.78 -7.81
CA ASP A 67 -34.15 -63.62 -8.01
C ASP A 67 -33.84 -62.35 -8.82
N ILE A 68 -34.64 -62.06 -9.85
CA ILE A 68 -34.53 -60.82 -10.64
C ILE A 68 -34.84 -59.60 -9.78
N ASP A 69 -35.89 -59.63 -8.96
CA ASP A 69 -36.25 -58.51 -8.07
C ASP A 69 -35.11 -58.17 -7.09
N LEU A 70 -34.48 -59.20 -6.50
CA LEU A 70 -33.31 -59.03 -5.63
C LEU A 70 -32.14 -58.37 -6.37
N GLU A 71 -31.87 -58.78 -7.59
CA GLU A 71 -30.80 -58.20 -8.41
C GLU A 71 -31.09 -56.76 -8.82
N ILE A 72 -32.33 -56.45 -9.21
CA ILE A 72 -32.77 -55.08 -9.50
C ILE A 72 -32.61 -54.20 -8.24
N GLY A 73 -33.04 -54.69 -7.08
CA GLY A 73 -32.90 -53.99 -5.81
C GLY A 73 -31.44 -53.69 -5.48
N ARG A 74 -30.54 -54.67 -5.67
CA ARG A 74 -29.10 -54.49 -5.47
C ARG A 74 -28.53 -53.40 -6.38
N ILE A 75 -28.83 -53.46 -7.69
CA ILE A 75 -28.36 -52.46 -8.65
C ILE A 75 -28.90 -51.07 -8.30
N TYR A 76 -30.17 -50.98 -7.93
CA TYR A 76 -30.80 -49.72 -7.53
C TYR A 76 -30.09 -49.09 -6.32
N HIS A 77 -29.78 -49.88 -5.29
CA HIS A 77 -29.04 -49.40 -4.13
C HIS A 77 -27.61 -48.96 -4.47
N CYS A 78 -26.90 -49.72 -5.30
CA CYS A 78 -25.58 -49.31 -5.80
C CYS A 78 -25.66 -47.98 -6.56
N PHE A 79 -26.66 -47.82 -7.44
CA PHE A 79 -26.84 -46.59 -8.19
C PHE A 79 -27.15 -45.39 -7.30
N LEU A 80 -28.02 -45.55 -6.29
CA LEU A 80 -28.30 -44.49 -5.32
C LEU A 80 -27.07 -44.09 -4.51
N HIS A 81 -26.24 -45.06 -4.12
CA HIS A 81 -24.98 -44.80 -3.43
C HIS A 81 -24.02 -43.98 -4.31
N GLU A 82 -23.80 -44.41 -5.55
CA GLU A 82 -22.94 -43.69 -6.49
C GLU A 82 -23.45 -42.28 -6.80
N LYS A 83 -24.77 -42.12 -6.97
CA LYS A 83 -25.39 -40.81 -7.14
C LYS A 83 -25.08 -39.89 -5.95
N ARG A 84 -25.21 -40.37 -4.71
CA ARG A 84 -24.92 -39.57 -3.51
C ARG A 84 -23.43 -39.19 -3.42
N ASN A 85 -22.55 -40.10 -3.81
CA ASN A 85 -21.10 -39.82 -3.88
C ASN A 85 -20.82 -38.73 -4.91
N TRP A 86 -21.45 -38.82 -6.08
CA TRP A 86 -21.33 -37.82 -7.13
C TRP A 86 -21.85 -36.44 -6.71
N GLU A 87 -23.01 -36.38 -6.06
CA GLU A 87 -23.57 -35.13 -5.52
C GLU A 87 -22.64 -34.50 -4.47
N THR A 88 -22.01 -35.33 -3.63
CA THR A 88 -21.02 -34.87 -2.65
C THR A 88 -19.77 -34.35 -3.34
N PHE A 89 -19.22 -35.09 -4.30
CA PHE A 89 -18.07 -34.67 -5.08
C PHE A 89 -18.33 -33.33 -5.80
N GLN A 90 -19.49 -33.20 -6.46
CA GLN A 90 -19.87 -31.97 -7.15
C GLN A 90 -19.92 -30.77 -6.19
N ARG A 91 -20.48 -30.94 -4.99
CA ARG A 91 -20.50 -29.89 -3.97
C ARG A 91 -19.08 -29.50 -3.53
N GLU A 92 -18.23 -30.47 -3.23
CA GLU A 92 -16.85 -30.19 -2.83
C GLU A 92 -16.04 -29.52 -3.95
N PHE A 93 -16.28 -29.92 -5.21
CA PHE A 93 -15.67 -29.29 -6.37
C PHE A 93 -16.09 -27.83 -6.51
N THR A 94 -17.38 -27.51 -6.38
CA THR A 94 -17.85 -26.11 -6.37
C THR A 94 -17.28 -25.31 -5.21
N ASN A 95 -17.08 -25.92 -4.03
CA ASN A 95 -16.42 -25.25 -2.90
C ASN A 95 -14.95 -24.94 -3.23
N LEU A 96 -14.25 -25.84 -3.92
CA LEU A 96 -12.88 -25.62 -4.36
C LEU A 96 -12.77 -24.45 -5.35
N GLU A 97 -13.72 -24.34 -6.29
CA GLU A 97 -13.78 -23.18 -7.20
C GLU A 97 -13.98 -21.87 -6.44
N LYS A 98 -14.87 -21.85 -5.43
CA LYS A 98 -15.04 -20.67 -4.55
C LYS A 98 -13.76 -20.34 -3.80
N MET A 99 -13.11 -21.34 -3.20
CA MET A 99 -11.83 -21.15 -2.50
C MET A 99 -10.76 -20.57 -3.42
N LYS A 100 -10.71 -21.01 -4.68
CA LYS A 100 -9.81 -20.43 -5.69
C LYS A 100 -10.11 -18.94 -5.91
N THR A 101 -11.38 -18.58 -6.12
CA THR A 101 -11.76 -17.16 -6.31
C THR A 101 -11.45 -16.30 -5.08
N GLU A 102 -11.66 -16.83 -3.87
CA GLU A 102 -11.31 -16.14 -2.62
C GLU A 102 -9.79 -16.01 -2.46
N ALA A 103 -9.00 -17.00 -2.87
CA ALA A 103 -7.55 -16.89 -2.89
C ALA A 103 -7.07 -15.81 -3.87
N GLU A 104 -7.68 -15.75 -5.07
CA GLU A 104 -7.38 -14.70 -6.06
C GLU A 104 -7.72 -13.30 -5.54
N THR A 105 -8.84 -13.12 -4.83
CA THR A 105 -9.16 -11.82 -4.23
C THR A 105 -8.16 -11.43 -3.14
N VAL A 106 -7.76 -12.37 -2.27
CA VAL A 106 -6.73 -12.12 -1.25
C VAL A 106 -5.41 -11.71 -1.92
N VAL A 107 -4.98 -12.41 -2.97
CA VAL A 107 -3.76 -12.06 -3.72
C VAL A 107 -3.84 -10.65 -4.30
N ASN A 108 -4.98 -10.27 -4.88
CA ASN A 108 -5.18 -8.93 -5.42
C ASN A 108 -5.12 -7.86 -4.31
N THR A 109 -5.82 -8.08 -3.19
CA THR A 109 -5.79 -7.13 -2.05
C THR A 109 -4.40 -6.97 -1.46
N LEU A 110 -3.59 -8.04 -1.44
CA LEU A 110 -2.19 -7.98 -1.01
C LEU A 110 -1.34 -7.18 -2.00
N GLY A 111 -1.61 -7.31 -3.31
CA GLY A 111 -1.00 -6.49 -4.35
C GLY A 111 -1.30 -4.99 -4.16
N ASP A 112 -2.57 -4.65 -3.93
CA ASP A 112 -3.01 -3.28 -3.67
C ASP A 112 -2.35 -2.70 -2.41
N LEU A 113 -2.30 -3.48 -1.34
CA LEU A 113 -1.64 -3.08 -0.08
C LEU A 113 -0.16 -2.81 -0.30
N ARG A 114 0.52 -3.66 -1.07
CA ARG A 114 1.93 -3.46 -1.40
C ARG A 114 2.14 -2.17 -2.20
N SER A 115 1.26 -1.85 -3.14
CA SER A 115 1.31 -0.58 -3.88
C SER A 115 1.15 0.61 -2.94
N MET A 116 0.14 0.58 -2.06
CA MET A 116 -0.07 1.65 -1.07
C MET A 116 1.13 1.83 -0.14
N CYS A 117 1.76 0.73 0.31
CA CYS A 117 2.99 0.82 1.10
C CYS A 117 4.12 1.49 0.32
N SER A 118 4.31 1.14 -0.96
CA SER A 118 5.30 1.79 -1.82
C SER A 118 5.04 3.29 -1.98
N ASP A 119 3.78 3.68 -2.16
CA ASP A 119 3.41 5.10 -2.28
C ASP A 119 3.68 5.86 -0.97
N ILE A 120 3.41 5.24 0.17
CA ILE A 120 3.72 5.79 1.50
C ILE A 120 5.23 5.93 1.69
N GLU A 121 6.02 4.92 1.33
CA GLU A 121 7.48 4.98 1.39
C GLU A 121 8.03 6.14 0.54
N GLU A 122 7.53 6.31 -0.68
CA GLU A 122 7.92 7.43 -1.53
C GLU A 122 7.53 8.79 -0.92
N ALA A 123 6.34 8.89 -0.34
CA ALA A 123 5.89 10.10 0.36
C ALA A 123 6.75 10.42 1.60
N LEU A 124 7.18 9.40 2.34
CA LEU A 124 8.07 9.55 3.49
C LEU A 124 9.46 10.06 3.07
N ILE A 125 10.03 9.52 1.99
CA ILE A 125 11.30 10.01 1.43
C ILE A 125 11.18 11.49 1.04
N LYS A 126 10.07 11.87 0.39
CA LYS A 126 9.81 13.27 0.04
C LYS A 126 9.71 14.17 1.28
N LEU A 127 9.07 13.68 2.34
CA LEU A 127 8.94 14.40 3.60
C LEU A 127 10.30 14.59 4.28
N GLU A 128 11.13 13.55 4.33
CA GLU A 128 12.48 13.60 4.89
C GLU A 128 13.34 14.64 4.16
N ASN A 129 13.34 14.61 2.82
CA ASN A 129 14.02 15.63 2.01
C ASN A 129 13.56 17.06 2.32
N LEU A 130 12.25 17.27 2.52
CA LEU A 130 11.72 18.59 2.87
C LEU A 130 12.16 19.05 4.26
N ILE A 131 12.25 18.13 5.23
CA ILE A 131 12.76 18.42 6.58
C ILE A 131 14.23 18.83 6.51
N GLU A 132 15.07 18.08 5.78
CA GLU A 132 16.48 18.41 5.60
C GLU A 132 16.68 19.80 4.96
N ILE A 133 15.90 20.10 3.91
CA ILE A 133 15.93 21.43 3.26
C ILE A 133 15.53 22.53 4.25
N GLN A 134 14.50 22.30 5.05
CA GLN A 134 14.06 23.27 6.05
C GLN A 134 15.14 23.51 7.11
N GLU A 135 15.80 22.45 7.58
CA GLU A 135 16.88 22.55 8.55
C GLU A 135 18.10 23.28 7.98
N TYR A 136 18.45 23.01 6.73
CA TYR A 136 19.49 23.75 6.01
C TYR A 136 19.22 25.26 6.00
N TYR A 137 18.03 25.68 5.57
CA TYR A 137 17.68 27.11 5.51
C TYR A 137 17.63 27.76 6.89
N LYS A 138 17.19 27.02 7.92
CA LYS A 138 17.21 27.50 9.31
C LYS A 138 18.64 27.76 9.77
N ASN A 139 19.56 26.83 9.50
CA ASN A 139 20.97 26.97 9.87
C ASN A 139 21.62 28.12 9.09
N GLU A 140 21.36 28.24 7.78
CA GLU A 140 21.84 29.35 6.96
C GLU A 140 21.38 30.71 7.51
N ALA A 141 20.10 30.82 7.89
CA ALA A 141 19.57 32.04 8.49
C ALA A 141 20.24 32.37 9.83
N GLN A 142 20.48 31.36 10.68
CA GLN A 142 21.19 31.55 11.94
C GLN A 142 22.64 32.02 11.73
N GLU A 143 23.36 31.45 10.76
CA GLU A 143 24.72 31.88 10.44
C GLU A 143 24.76 33.33 9.89
N LYS A 144 23.79 33.71 9.05
CA LYS A 144 23.65 35.10 8.60
C LYS A 144 23.44 36.06 9.76
N ILE A 145 22.61 35.69 10.73
CA ILE A 145 22.39 36.50 11.95
C ILE A 145 23.68 36.61 12.76
N LYS A 146 24.40 35.49 12.98
CA LYS A 146 25.69 35.49 13.70
C LYS A 146 26.71 36.40 13.03
N LEU A 147 26.86 36.32 11.71
CA LEU A 147 27.76 37.19 10.93
C LEU A 147 27.36 38.67 11.05
N SER A 148 26.06 38.97 10.99
CA SER A 148 25.59 40.34 11.16
C SER A 148 25.90 40.88 12.55
N ASN A 149 25.64 40.10 13.60
CA ASN A 149 25.94 40.49 14.97
C ASN A 149 27.44 40.70 15.17
N TYR A 150 28.27 39.77 14.66
CA TYR A 150 29.72 39.90 14.73
C TYR A 150 30.23 41.17 14.04
N ARG A 151 29.65 41.54 12.90
CA ARG A 151 29.97 42.79 12.21
C ARG A 151 29.62 44.01 13.06
N VAL A 152 28.44 44.02 13.69
CA VAL A 152 28.02 45.10 14.60
C VAL A 152 28.97 45.20 15.79
N ASP A 153 29.30 44.08 16.44
CA ASP A 153 30.23 44.05 17.57
C ASP A 153 31.61 44.57 17.17
N LYS A 154 32.10 44.23 15.97
CA LYS A 154 33.39 44.76 15.47
C LYS A 154 33.34 46.26 15.20
N LEU A 155 32.23 46.78 14.68
CA LEU A 155 32.06 48.22 14.50
C LEU A 155 32.04 48.95 15.86
N MET A 156 31.29 48.43 16.83
CA MET A 156 31.25 48.99 18.18
C MET A 156 32.63 48.99 18.85
N ASN A 157 33.40 47.91 18.70
CA ASN A 157 34.78 47.84 19.22
C ASN A 157 35.72 48.83 18.52
N LEU A 158 35.57 49.04 17.22
CA LEU A 158 36.36 50.03 16.48
C LEU A 158 36.02 51.46 16.91
N ASP A 159 34.74 51.76 17.09
CA ASP A 159 34.31 53.08 17.55
C ASP A 159 34.79 53.34 18.98
N ALA A 160 34.73 52.35 19.87
CA ALA A 160 35.31 52.44 21.22
C ALA A 160 36.83 52.68 21.19
N TYR A 161 37.56 52.00 20.30
CA TYR A 161 39.01 52.22 20.15
C TYR A 161 39.33 53.61 19.60
N ARG A 162 38.52 54.12 18.66
CA ARG A 162 38.65 55.49 18.15
C ARG A 162 38.42 56.53 19.22
N GLU A 163 37.43 56.33 20.08
CA GLU A 163 37.14 57.20 21.21
C GLU A 163 38.32 57.23 22.19
N LEU A 164 38.84 56.07 22.59
CA LEU A 164 40.04 55.96 23.44
C LEU A 164 41.25 56.66 22.82
N LEU A 165 41.50 56.46 21.52
CA LEU A 165 42.63 57.10 20.82
C LEU A 165 42.46 58.62 20.72
N ALA A 166 41.23 59.10 20.54
CA ALA A 166 40.93 60.53 20.53
C ALA A 166 41.12 61.16 21.92
N GLU A 167 40.73 60.47 22.99
CA GLU A 167 40.99 60.88 24.37
C GLU A 167 42.49 60.94 24.66
N GLU A 168 43.25 59.90 24.30
CA GLU A 168 44.71 59.86 24.47
C GLU A 168 45.41 60.98 23.69
N HIS A 169 45.01 61.19 22.43
CA HIS A 169 45.54 62.27 21.61
C HIS A 169 45.23 63.64 22.21
N SER A 170 43.99 63.86 22.67
CA SER A 170 43.61 65.12 23.33
C SER A 170 44.43 65.37 24.59
N ALA A 171 44.62 64.34 25.43
CA ALA A 171 45.44 64.43 26.63
C ALA A 171 46.91 64.79 26.30
N LYS A 172 47.48 64.15 25.28
CA LYS A 172 48.86 64.40 24.83
C LYS A 172 49.05 65.80 24.26
N VAL A 173 48.09 66.30 23.48
CA VAL A 173 48.10 67.68 22.97
C VAL A 173 48.04 68.67 24.14
N GLN A 174 47.16 68.45 25.12
CA GLN A 174 47.09 69.30 26.30
C GLN A 174 48.41 69.30 27.11
N GLU A 175 49.08 68.16 27.21
CA GLU A 175 50.38 68.06 27.88
C GLU A 175 51.45 68.85 27.12
N MET A 176 51.53 68.71 25.79
CA MET A 176 52.43 69.48 24.94
C MET A 176 52.16 70.99 25.03
N GLU A 177 50.89 71.41 24.96
CA GLU A 177 50.51 72.82 25.09
C GLU A 177 50.92 73.41 26.45
N LYS A 178 50.74 72.64 27.54
CA LYS A 178 51.21 73.04 28.89
C LYS A 178 52.73 73.16 28.92
N ALA A 179 53.46 72.19 28.37
CA ALA A 179 54.92 72.24 28.30
C ALA A 179 55.41 73.46 27.50
N GLU A 180 54.81 73.73 26.34
CA GLU A 180 55.10 74.92 25.54
C GLU A 180 54.77 76.22 26.29
N MET A 181 53.66 76.26 27.02
CA MET A 181 53.28 77.43 27.83
C MET A 181 54.32 77.74 28.90
N VAL A 182 54.83 76.72 29.60
CA VAL A 182 55.92 76.88 30.59
C VAL A 182 57.20 77.38 29.92
N VAL A 183 57.54 76.86 28.74
CA VAL A 183 58.69 77.35 27.96
C VAL A 183 58.49 78.80 27.52
N ARG A 184 57.29 79.19 27.07
CA ARG A 184 56.99 80.59 26.71
C ARG A 184 57.04 81.53 27.91
N GLN A 185 56.49 81.12 29.05
CA GLN A 185 56.53 81.91 30.29
C GLN A 185 57.96 82.12 30.77
N SER A 186 58.77 81.06 30.86
CA SER A 186 60.18 81.19 31.23
C SER A 186 60.97 82.10 30.29
N LYS A 187 60.76 81.99 28.96
CA LYS A 187 61.32 82.94 27.99
C LYS A 187 60.86 84.37 28.25
N GLN A 188 59.56 84.57 28.51
CA GLN A 188 59.00 85.89 28.83
C GLN A 188 59.60 86.47 30.12
N ASP A 189 59.77 85.66 31.16
CA ASP A 189 60.38 86.07 32.43
C ASP A 189 61.85 86.47 32.25
N VAL A 190 62.60 85.71 31.44
CA VAL A 190 63.98 86.06 31.06
C VAL A 190 64.01 87.38 30.30
N TYR A 191 63.12 87.57 29.32
CA TYR A 191 63.05 88.84 28.58
C TYR A 191 62.64 90.01 29.48
N GLN A 192 61.71 89.82 30.41
CA GLN A 192 61.34 90.86 31.38
C GLN A 192 62.47 91.17 32.36
N ALA A 193 63.22 90.16 32.82
CA ALA A 193 64.38 90.37 33.68
C ALA A 193 65.45 91.18 32.96
N LYS A 194 65.78 90.82 31.73
CA LYS A 194 66.69 91.58 30.87
C LYS A 194 66.19 93.00 30.61
N PHE A 195 64.90 93.17 30.31
CA PHE A 195 64.31 94.50 30.12
C PHE A 195 64.39 95.37 31.37
N ARG A 196 64.17 94.81 32.58
CA ARG A 196 64.34 95.54 33.84
C ARG A 196 65.79 95.96 34.06
N GLU A 197 66.73 95.07 33.75
CA GLU A 197 68.16 95.38 33.79
C GLU A 197 68.50 96.53 32.82
N ASP A 198 68.04 96.46 31.57
CA ASP A 198 68.21 97.52 30.57
C ASP A 198 67.59 98.86 31.02
N LEU A 199 66.44 98.82 31.70
CA LEU A 199 65.77 99.99 32.28
C LEU A 199 66.56 100.61 33.44
N GLU A 200 67.16 99.79 34.30
CA GLU A 200 68.03 100.24 35.38
C GLU A 200 69.35 100.81 34.84
N VAL A 201 69.91 100.22 33.78
CA VAL A 201 71.04 100.79 33.04
C VAL A 201 70.65 102.15 32.45
N TYR A 202 69.52 102.25 31.76
CA TYR A 202 69.02 103.51 31.19
C TYR A 202 68.84 104.61 32.25
N LYS A 203 68.28 104.30 33.42
CA LYS A 203 68.15 105.25 34.53
C LYS A 203 69.50 105.78 35.04
N ARG A 204 70.58 104.98 34.93
CA ARG A 204 71.92 105.35 35.39
C ARG A 204 72.72 106.15 34.36
N THR A 205 72.59 105.83 33.07
CA THR A 205 73.41 106.44 32.00
C THR A 205 72.66 107.35 31.03
N GLY A 206 71.32 107.36 31.04
CA GLY A 206 70.49 108.20 30.17
C GLY A 206 70.45 107.78 28.69
N VAL A 207 71.05 106.65 28.33
CA VAL A 207 71.15 106.13 26.95
C VAL A 207 70.60 104.71 26.91
N ILE A 208 69.66 104.44 26.00
CA ILE A 208 69.07 103.10 25.84
C ILE A 208 70.14 102.20 25.20
N PRO A 209 70.48 101.03 25.78
CA PRO A 209 71.31 100.05 25.08
C PRO A 209 70.62 99.68 23.77
N GLN A 210 71.23 100.00 22.62
CA GLN A 210 70.75 99.46 21.36
C GLN A 210 70.87 97.95 21.47
N ALA A 211 69.74 97.24 21.32
CA ALA A 211 69.78 95.81 21.10
C ALA A 211 70.76 95.58 19.95
N GLU A 212 71.77 94.73 20.17
CA GLU A 212 72.53 94.16 19.07
C GLU A 212 71.52 93.41 18.21
N THR A 213 71.00 94.09 17.18
CA THR A 213 70.47 93.39 16.04
C THR A 213 71.63 92.54 15.56
N PRO A 214 71.44 91.20 15.43
CA PRO A 214 72.35 90.44 14.62
C PRO A 214 72.43 91.22 13.30
N ARG A 215 73.65 91.58 12.87
CA ARG A 215 73.82 92.11 11.51
C ARG A 215 73.02 91.19 10.60
N PRO A 216 72.24 91.71 9.64
CA PRO A 216 71.76 90.84 8.58
C PRO A 216 73.03 90.27 7.94
N SER A 217 73.36 89.03 8.28
CA SER A 217 73.91 88.12 7.28
C SER A 217 72.93 88.20 6.13
N ASP A 218 73.47 88.35 4.92
CA ASP A 218 72.79 88.66 3.68
C ASP A 218 71.33 88.19 3.60
N PRO A 219 70.44 88.92 2.92
CA PRO A 219 69.12 88.40 2.58
C PRO A 219 69.31 87.15 1.70
N GLN A 220 69.44 85.99 2.32
CA GLN A 220 69.27 84.71 1.66
C GLN A 220 67.82 84.71 1.20
N LYS A 221 67.64 84.94 -0.09
CA LYS A 221 66.37 84.68 -0.76
C LYS A 221 66.05 83.21 -0.51
N LEU A 222 64.78 82.91 -0.22
CA LEU A 222 64.27 81.55 -0.04
C LEU A 222 64.51 80.63 -1.25
N GLU A 223 64.98 81.20 -2.37
CA GLU A 223 65.40 80.49 -3.58
C GLU A 223 66.75 79.77 -3.44
N GLU A 224 67.56 80.07 -2.41
CA GLU A 224 68.89 79.46 -2.16
C GLU A 224 68.94 78.53 -0.93
N VAL A 225 67.79 78.25 -0.29
CA VAL A 225 67.71 77.17 0.71
C VAL A 225 67.51 75.85 -0.04
N THR A 226 68.61 75.19 -0.39
CA THR A 226 68.58 73.75 -0.63
C THR A 226 68.33 73.05 0.70
N ILE A 227 67.11 72.56 0.89
CA ILE A 227 66.82 71.56 1.90
C ILE A 227 67.49 70.27 1.39
N ASP A 228 68.76 70.07 1.70
CA ASP A 228 69.37 68.73 1.68
C ASP A 228 68.83 67.97 2.90
N GLY A 229 67.51 67.73 2.87
CA GLY A 229 66.84 66.79 3.75
C GLY A 229 66.90 65.43 3.08
N ASP A 230 67.55 64.49 3.73
CA ASP A 230 67.67 63.12 3.27
C ASP A 230 66.26 62.56 3.03
N VAL A 231 65.96 62.12 1.81
CA VAL A 231 64.64 61.58 1.43
C VAL A 231 64.23 60.43 2.36
N GLN A 232 65.22 59.79 2.99
CA GLN A 232 65.06 58.75 3.99
C GLN A 232 64.36 59.22 5.28
N ASP A 233 64.60 60.44 5.75
CA ASP A 233 63.95 60.97 6.97
C ASP A 233 62.46 61.25 6.73
N LEU A 234 62.12 61.69 5.51
CA LEU A 234 60.74 61.87 5.06
C LEU A 234 60.01 60.54 4.88
N GLU A 235 60.67 59.52 4.34
CA GLU A 235 60.12 58.16 4.24
C GLU A 235 59.89 57.53 5.62
N GLN A 236 60.78 57.78 6.59
CA GLN A 236 60.61 57.29 7.96
C GLN A 236 59.46 57.97 8.70
N TYR A 237 59.25 59.28 8.48
CA TYR A 237 58.11 60.01 9.04
C TYR A 237 56.77 59.56 8.43
N LEU A 238 56.73 59.17 7.15
CA LEU A 238 55.52 58.70 6.47
C LEU A 238 55.16 57.23 6.75
N GLN A 239 56.09 56.45 7.30
CA GLN A 239 55.87 55.05 7.72
C GLN A 239 55.54 54.91 9.21
N SER A 240 55.51 56.01 9.97
CA SER A 240 55.11 56.08 11.38
C SER A 240 53.66 56.57 11.52
#